data_AF-A0A966EET1-F1
#
_entry.id   AF-A0A966EET1-F1
#
_cell.length_a   1.000
_cell.length_b   1.000
_cell.length_c   1.000
_cell.angle_alpha   90.00
_cell.angle_beta   90.00
_cell.angle_gamma   90.00
#
_symmetry.space_group_name_H-M   'P 1'
#
loop_
_entity.id
_entity.type
_entity.pdbx_description
1 polymer ?
#
loop_
_entity_poly.entity_id
_entity_poly.type
_entity_poly.pdbx_seq_one_letter_code
_entity_poly.pdbx_strand_id
1 'polypeptide(L)'
;MTDRNDALLFDAGDTSAHDGGTEFIQRQLWKMNLKRLRGLFISHPHLDHQSAVPGLIAANTLDCIFLADSYRSQPQGQSLIHLANKYSVPLKWITDGNRFRIGSFEVFVISAEQPPIAGIQINDMSPLILIRWKETYILTSGDAQSGVLSASLITGPIDHVLIPHHGSPAPNLKSWLSRLQARTFWVARKKPLPPETSLFLQPQDINHVKYHGDNINVLTIQQQFEDTQDPRRIPSQIPCQIPREKHELSLLLHRFQNFRFRLEQKIGESPK
;
A
#
# COMPACT_ATOMS: atom_id res chain seq x y z
N MET A 1 28.03 -4.06 -7.59
CA MET A 1 27.21 -3.97 -6.36
C MET A 1 26.09 -4.98 -6.52
N THR A 2 26.00 -5.97 -5.65
CA THR A 2 24.92 -6.97 -5.70
C THR A 2 23.61 -6.31 -5.30
N ASP A 3 22.60 -6.37 -6.17
CA ASP A 3 21.25 -5.90 -5.86
C ASP A 3 20.77 -6.58 -4.58
N ARG A 4 20.52 -5.79 -3.53
CA ARG A 4 19.87 -6.30 -2.32
C ARG A 4 18.42 -6.56 -2.67
N ASN A 5 17.93 -7.77 -2.38
CA ASN A 5 16.49 -7.98 -2.30
C ASN A 5 15.95 -7.04 -1.20
N ASP A 6 14.93 -6.27 -1.54
CA ASP A 6 14.21 -5.41 -0.60
C ASP A 6 12.80 -5.96 -0.42
N ALA A 7 12.25 -5.82 0.79
CA ALA A 7 10.86 -6.15 1.06
C ALA A 7 10.19 -5.05 1.87
N LEU A 8 8.94 -4.78 1.50
CA LEU A 8 7.98 -4.00 2.27
C LEU A 8 6.89 -4.93 2.77
N LEU A 9 6.33 -4.59 3.92
CA LEU A 9 5.15 -5.25 4.46
C LEU A 9 4.04 -4.20 4.64
N PHE A 10 2.82 -4.56 4.30
CA PHE A 10 1.63 -3.76 4.55
C PHE A 10 0.71 -4.59 5.43
N ASP A 11 0.46 -4.10 6.64
CA ASP A 11 -0.15 -4.81 7.76
C ASP A 11 0.60 -6.10 8.19
N ALA A 12 0.41 -6.48 9.44
CA ALA A 12 1.09 -7.59 10.07
C ALA A 12 0.22 -8.16 11.20
N GLY A 13 -0.93 -8.74 10.86
CA GLY A 13 -1.80 -9.38 11.84
C GLY A 13 -2.37 -10.71 11.36
N ASP A 14 -2.53 -11.59 12.34
CA ASP A 14 -3.24 -12.85 12.26
C ASP A 14 -3.83 -13.13 13.64
N THR A 15 -5.15 -13.11 13.76
CA THR A 15 -5.86 -13.36 15.03
C THR A 15 -6.00 -14.85 15.33
N SER A 16 -5.65 -15.73 14.39
CA SER A 16 -5.66 -17.19 14.57
C SER A 16 -4.32 -17.74 15.09
N ALA A 17 -3.24 -16.96 14.97
CA ALA A 17 -1.91 -17.34 15.44
C ALA A 17 -1.64 -16.80 16.85
N HIS A 18 -1.05 -17.63 17.72
CA HIS A 18 -0.77 -17.26 19.11
C HIS A 18 0.22 -16.08 19.24
N ASP A 19 1.15 -15.97 18.30
CA ASP A 19 2.18 -14.92 18.21
C ASP A 19 1.78 -13.77 17.26
N GLY A 20 0.51 -13.70 16.88
CA GLY A 20 -0.02 -12.73 15.93
C GLY A 20 0.45 -12.91 14.47
N GLY A 21 1.19 -13.98 14.16
CA GLY A 21 1.78 -14.22 12.84
C GLY A 21 3.26 -13.84 12.72
N THR A 22 3.92 -13.48 13.83
CA THR A 22 5.33 -13.05 13.86
C THR A 22 6.27 -14.08 13.22
N GLU A 23 6.22 -15.33 13.68
CA GLU A 23 7.07 -16.40 13.19
C GLU A 23 6.79 -16.72 11.71
N PHE A 24 5.52 -16.61 11.28
CA PHE A 24 5.19 -16.80 9.87
C PHE A 24 5.92 -15.78 9.01
N ILE A 25 5.86 -14.49 9.36
CA ILE A 25 6.54 -13.41 8.64
C ILE A 25 8.05 -13.64 8.66
N GLN A 26 8.64 -13.99 9.79
CA GLN A 26 10.07 -14.31 9.89
C GLN A 26 10.49 -15.48 9.00
N ARG A 27 9.68 -16.54 8.95
CA ARG A 27 9.90 -17.68 8.04
C ARG A 27 9.83 -17.26 6.58
N GLN A 28 8.93 -16.36 6.19
CA GLN A 28 8.87 -15.85 4.81
C GLN A 28 10.10 -15.01 4.47
N LEU A 29 10.53 -14.12 5.37
CA LEU A 29 11.77 -13.36 5.18
C LEU A 29 12.96 -14.29 4.99
N TRP A 30 13.10 -15.32 5.83
CA TRP A 30 14.16 -16.31 5.71
C TRP A 30 14.14 -17.04 4.36
N LYS A 31 12.96 -17.48 3.89
CA LYS A 31 12.79 -18.08 2.55
C LYS A 31 13.17 -17.14 1.41
N MET A 32 12.98 -15.83 1.58
CA MET A 32 13.38 -14.79 0.61
C MET A 32 14.87 -14.39 0.74
N ASN A 33 15.63 -15.07 1.62
CA ASN A 33 17.00 -14.71 1.99
C ASN A 33 17.13 -13.26 2.52
N LEU A 34 16.09 -12.82 3.23
CA LEU A 34 16.00 -11.52 3.88
C LEU A 34 16.06 -11.68 5.39
N LYS A 35 16.78 -10.77 6.05
CA LYS A 35 16.79 -10.68 7.51
C LYS A 35 15.80 -9.66 8.05
N ARG A 36 15.47 -8.64 7.23
CA ARG A 36 14.75 -7.44 7.67
C ARG A 36 13.89 -6.89 6.55
N LEU A 37 12.76 -6.30 6.93
CA LEU A 37 11.90 -5.47 6.10
C LEU A 37 12.45 -4.05 6.06
N ARG A 38 12.39 -3.43 4.87
CA ARG A 38 12.74 -2.01 4.71
C ARG A 38 11.73 -1.07 5.34
N GLY A 39 10.49 -1.51 5.44
CA GLY A 39 9.40 -0.74 5.97
C GLY A 39 8.19 -1.63 6.21
N LEU A 40 7.50 -1.34 7.30
CA LEU A 40 6.16 -1.85 7.58
C LEU A 40 5.19 -0.67 7.55
N PHE A 41 4.19 -0.72 6.68
CA PHE A 41 3.03 0.17 6.72
C PHE A 41 1.95 -0.49 7.55
N ILE A 42 1.31 0.26 8.45
CA ILE A 42 0.17 -0.24 9.21
C ILE A 42 -1.03 0.64 8.90
N SER A 43 -2.13 0.00 8.53
CA SER A 43 -3.32 0.69 8.05
C SER A 43 -4.16 1.28 9.17
N HIS A 44 -4.54 0.46 10.15
CA HIS A 44 -5.35 0.88 11.29
C HIS A 44 -5.15 -0.07 12.49
N PRO A 45 -5.53 0.32 13.72
CA PRO A 45 -5.10 -0.36 14.95
C PRO A 45 -5.83 -1.67 15.31
N HIS A 46 -6.54 -2.32 14.39
CA HIS A 46 -7.15 -3.62 14.67
C HIS A 46 -6.13 -4.76 14.71
N LEU A 47 -6.41 -5.80 15.51
CA LEU A 47 -5.44 -6.87 15.80
C LEU A 47 -5.06 -7.69 14.57
N ASP A 48 -6.01 -7.95 13.68
CA ASP A 48 -5.81 -8.58 12.38
C ASP A 48 -4.93 -7.76 11.42
N HIS A 49 -4.57 -6.52 11.77
CA HIS A 49 -3.64 -5.69 11.00
C HIS A 49 -2.30 -5.44 11.70
N GLN A 50 -2.17 -5.69 13.00
CA GLN A 50 -0.92 -5.37 13.72
C GLN A 50 -0.49 -6.34 14.83
N SER A 51 -1.15 -7.49 15.00
CA SER A 51 -0.84 -8.41 16.11
C SER A 51 0.59 -8.96 16.10
N ALA A 52 1.26 -9.09 14.95
CA ALA A 52 2.66 -9.51 14.86
C ALA A 52 3.67 -8.39 15.13
N VAL A 53 3.25 -7.12 15.11
CA VAL A 53 4.18 -5.98 15.14
C VAL A 53 5.05 -5.94 16.41
N PRO A 54 4.51 -6.22 17.62
CA PRO A 54 5.35 -6.30 18.81
C PRO A 54 6.46 -7.35 18.70
N GLY A 55 6.16 -8.52 18.13
CA GLY A 55 7.13 -9.59 17.91
C GLY A 55 8.20 -9.21 16.88
N LEU A 56 7.80 -8.54 15.79
CA LEU A 56 8.72 -8.03 14.77
C LEU A 56 9.66 -6.94 15.30
N ILE A 57 9.15 -6.04 16.15
CA ILE A 57 9.97 -5.03 16.84
C ILE A 57 10.97 -5.72 17.79
N ALA A 58 10.50 -6.62 18.64
CA ALA A 58 11.36 -7.31 19.61
C ALA A 58 12.46 -8.15 18.94
N ALA A 59 12.14 -8.76 17.79
CA ALA A 59 13.09 -9.54 17.00
C ALA A 59 14.00 -8.70 16.08
N ASN A 60 13.86 -7.37 16.10
CA ASN A 60 14.63 -6.45 15.27
C ASN A 60 14.58 -6.83 13.78
N THR A 61 13.37 -6.97 13.22
CA THR A 61 13.16 -7.35 11.81
C THR A 61 12.74 -6.19 10.91
N LEU A 62 12.67 -4.96 11.43
CA LEU A 62 12.11 -3.78 10.73
C LEU A 62 13.10 -2.62 10.69
N ASP A 63 13.37 -2.05 9.52
CA ASP A 63 14.16 -0.81 9.38
C ASP A 63 13.36 0.44 9.80
N CYS A 64 12.05 0.47 9.55
CA CYS A 64 11.15 1.53 10.04
C CYS A 64 9.67 1.09 9.95
N ILE A 65 8.80 1.83 10.64
CA ILE A 65 7.34 1.67 10.61
C ILE A 65 6.72 2.98 10.08
N PHE A 66 5.76 2.86 9.17
CA PHE A 66 5.01 3.96 8.58
C PHE A 66 3.57 3.97 9.13
N LEU A 67 3.15 5.13 9.63
CA LEU A 67 1.85 5.35 10.28
C LEU A 67 1.21 6.66 9.81
N ALA A 68 -0.12 6.70 9.69
CA ALA A 68 -0.85 7.96 9.60
C ALA A 68 -0.94 8.65 10.98
N ASP A 69 -1.17 9.97 11.03
CA ASP A 69 -1.11 10.73 12.28
C ASP A 69 -2.22 10.35 13.27
N SER A 70 -3.38 9.89 12.77
CA SER A 70 -4.49 9.39 13.59
C SER A 70 -4.08 8.31 14.59
N TYR A 71 -3.02 7.52 14.33
CA TYR A 71 -2.50 6.53 15.27
C TYR A 71 -2.13 7.10 16.64
N ARG A 72 -1.72 8.37 16.72
CA ARG A 72 -1.35 9.01 17.99
C ARG A 72 -2.52 9.12 18.97
N SER A 73 -3.74 9.20 18.43
CA SER A 73 -4.96 9.34 19.21
C SER A 73 -5.53 8.01 19.71
N GLN A 74 -5.01 6.88 19.23
CA GLN A 74 -5.56 5.55 19.52
C GLN A 74 -4.75 4.85 20.64
N PRO A 75 -5.37 4.22 21.64
CA PRO A 75 -4.66 3.54 22.73
C PRO A 75 -3.66 2.47 22.24
N GLN A 76 -4.06 1.68 21.24
CA GLN A 76 -3.20 0.68 20.62
C GLN A 76 -2.05 1.34 19.85
N GLY A 77 -2.32 2.47 19.18
CA GLY A 77 -1.29 3.24 18.48
C GLY A 77 -0.27 3.85 19.44
N GLN A 78 -0.71 4.39 20.59
CA GLN A 78 0.18 4.87 21.65
C GLN A 78 1.07 3.77 22.22
N SER A 79 0.50 2.57 22.43
CA SER A 79 1.24 1.39 22.89
C SER A 79 2.30 0.97 21.88
N LEU A 80 1.97 0.95 20.59
CA LEU A 80 2.91 0.67 19.51
C LEU A 80 4.03 1.73 19.44
N ILE A 81 3.68 3.01 19.51
CA ILE A 81 4.64 4.12 19.49
C ILE A 81 5.63 4.00 20.65
N HIS A 82 5.12 3.72 21.86
CA HIS A 82 5.97 3.48 23.03
C HIS A 82 6.92 2.30 22.81
N LEU A 83 6.42 1.20 22.26
CA LEU A 83 7.23 0.01 21.98
C LEU A 83 8.30 0.29 20.93
N ALA A 84 7.96 0.94 19.82
CA ALA A 84 8.91 1.31 18.78
C ALA A 84 10.02 2.21 19.33
N ASN A 85 9.67 3.21 20.15
CA ASN A 85 10.65 4.07 20.82
C ASN A 85 11.56 3.28 21.78
N LYS A 86 10.99 2.39 22.59
CA LYS A 86 11.74 1.53 23.53
C LYS A 86 12.80 0.69 22.81
N TYR A 87 12.48 0.17 21.62
CA TYR A 87 13.38 -0.66 20.82
C TYR A 87 14.12 0.13 19.73
N SER A 88 14.04 1.47 19.74
CA SER A 88 14.69 2.36 18.76
C SER A 88 14.36 2.03 17.29
N VAL A 89 13.12 1.57 17.04
CA VAL A 89 12.61 1.37 15.67
C VAL A 89 12.08 2.73 15.16
N PRO A 90 12.63 3.27 14.06
CA PRO A 90 12.18 4.56 13.53
C PRO A 90 10.71 4.52 13.10
N LEU A 91 9.95 5.53 13.56
CA LEU A 91 8.59 5.80 13.10
C LEU A 91 8.62 6.90 12.04
N LYS A 92 7.90 6.69 10.95
CA LYS A 92 7.72 7.66 9.86
C LYS A 92 6.25 7.95 9.67
N TRP A 93 5.90 9.22 9.61
CA TRP A 93 4.52 9.67 9.50
C TRP A 93 4.19 9.92 8.04
N ILE A 94 3.10 9.32 7.54
CA ILE A 94 2.60 9.53 6.20
C ILE A 94 1.48 10.56 6.20
N THR A 95 1.45 11.38 5.16
CA THR A 95 0.40 12.38 4.91
C THR A 95 0.01 12.34 3.43
N ASP A 96 -1.18 12.87 3.11
CA ASP A 96 -1.71 12.91 1.76
C ASP A 96 -0.70 13.50 0.77
N GLY A 97 -0.50 12.80 -0.35
CA GLY A 97 0.40 13.22 -1.41
C GLY A 97 1.89 13.01 -1.13
N ASN A 98 2.28 12.41 0.00
CA ASN A 98 3.67 12.02 0.23
C ASN A 98 4.18 11.10 -0.87
N ARG A 99 5.42 11.36 -1.30
CA ARG A 99 6.13 10.59 -2.31
C ARG A 99 7.55 10.37 -1.85
N PHE A 100 7.96 9.12 -1.75
CA PHE A 100 9.30 8.79 -1.31
C PHE A 100 9.73 7.43 -1.83
N ARG A 101 11.03 7.15 -1.74
CA ARG A 101 11.61 5.88 -2.16
C ARG A 101 12.04 5.08 -0.95
N ILE A 102 11.72 3.79 -0.94
CA ILE A 102 12.27 2.82 0.01
C ILE A 102 12.97 1.72 -0.78
N GLY A 103 14.31 1.70 -0.76
CA GLY A 103 15.05 0.72 -1.56
C GLY A 103 14.72 0.83 -3.05
N SER A 104 14.22 -0.25 -3.64
CA SER A 104 13.74 -0.34 -5.02
C SER A 104 12.27 0.06 -5.25
N PHE A 105 11.55 0.49 -4.20
CA PHE A 105 10.13 0.85 -4.28
C PHE A 105 9.91 2.37 -4.29
N GLU A 106 9.11 2.87 -5.23
CA GLU A 106 8.54 4.21 -5.15
C GLU A 106 7.17 4.13 -4.49
N VAL A 107 6.96 4.93 -3.46
CA VAL A 107 5.73 4.93 -2.65
C VAL A 107 5.01 6.25 -2.83
N PHE A 108 3.71 6.17 -3.12
CA PHE A 108 2.81 7.30 -3.26
C PHE A 108 1.64 7.12 -2.29
N VAL A 109 1.52 8.04 -1.34
CA VAL A 109 0.41 8.08 -0.39
C VAL A 109 -0.73 8.84 -1.06
N ILE A 110 -1.73 8.09 -1.55
CA ILE A 110 -2.89 8.65 -2.26
C ILE A 110 -3.83 9.32 -1.25
N SER A 111 -4.03 8.66 -0.11
CA SER A 111 -4.68 9.19 1.09
C SER A 111 -4.03 8.51 2.29
N ALA A 112 -3.64 9.28 3.30
CA ALA A 112 -3.09 8.77 4.55
C ALA A 112 -4.20 8.36 5.51
N GLU A 113 -5.30 9.11 5.51
CA GLU A 113 -6.49 8.93 6.32
C GLU A 113 -7.59 9.89 5.79
N GLN A 114 -8.85 9.69 6.17
CA GLN A 114 -9.89 10.69 5.91
C GLN A 114 -10.07 11.62 7.12
N PRO A 115 -10.11 12.95 6.93
CA PRO A 115 -10.37 13.88 8.02
C PRO A 115 -11.78 13.70 8.59
N PRO A 116 -11.98 13.94 9.91
CA PRO A 116 -13.21 13.64 10.60
C PRO A 116 -14.32 14.60 10.18
N ILE A 117 -15.12 14.22 9.19
CA ILE A 117 -16.50 14.71 9.09
C ILE A 117 -17.32 13.79 10.00
N ALA A 118 -17.26 14.05 11.31
CA ALA A 118 -17.97 13.35 12.40
C ALA A 118 -17.97 11.80 12.35
N GLY A 119 -17.24 11.18 13.29
CA GLY A 119 -17.38 9.74 13.57
C GLY A 119 -16.56 8.81 12.67
N ILE A 120 -15.26 9.13 12.46
CA ILE A 120 -14.31 8.21 11.80
C ILE A 120 -14.47 6.83 12.42
N GLN A 121 -14.93 5.87 11.62
CA GLN A 121 -14.80 4.46 11.94
C GLN A 121 -13.32 4.13 11.85
N ILE A 122 -12.79 3.34 12.78
CA ILE A 122 -11.35 3.03 12.86
C ILE A 122 -10.80 2.55 11.50
N ASN A 123 -11.61 1.85 10.72
CA ASN A 123 -11.26 1.38 9.38
C ASN A 123 -10.98 2.50 8.36
N ASP A 124 -11.62 3.67 8.47
CA ASP A 124 -11.39 4.84 7.62
C ASP A 124 -10.07 5.58 7.94
N MET A 125 -9.33 5.13 8.96
CA MET A 125 -7.92 5.49 9.13
C MET A 125 -7.01 4.79 8.11
N SER A 126 -7.52 3.80 7.38
CA SER A 126 -6.70 3.03 6.43
C SER A 126 -6.18 3.91 5.29
N PRO A 127 -4.85 3.95 5.06
CA PRO A 127 -4.28 4.69 3.96
C PRO A 127 -4.50 3.94 2.64
N LEU A 128 -4.64 4.72 1.57
CA LEU A 128 -4.49 4.25 0.20
C LEU A 128 -3.05 4.49 -0.23
N ILE A 129 -2.28 3.41 -0.38
CA ILE A 129 -0.86 3.48 -0.74
C ILE A 129 -0.63 2.76 -2.06
N LEU A 130 -0.15 3.53 -3.05
CA LEU A 130 0.30 3.01 -4.33
C LEU A 130 1.81 2.81 -4.27
N ILE A 131 2.25 1.60 -4.59
CA ILE A 131 3.66 1.21 -4.63
C ILE A 131 4.00 0.89 -6.08
N ARG A 132 5.03 1.54 -6.63
CA ARG A 132 5.64 1.16 -7.89
C ARG A 132 6.92 0.38 -7.63
N TRP A 133 7.02 -0.78 -8.26
CA TRP A 133 8.23 -1.59 -8.32
C TRP A 133 8.52 -1.94 -9.77
N LYS A 134 9.59 -1.36 -10.35
CA LYS A 134 9.83 -1.38 -11.80
C LYS A 134 8.59 -0.86 -12.54
N GLU A 135 8.02 -1.65 -13.44
CA GLU A 135 6.81 -1.29 -14.21
C GLU A 135 5.52 -1.82 -13.58
N THR A 136 5.57 -2.34 -12.34
CA THR A 136 4.41 -2.90 -11.65
C THR A 136 3.85 -1.94 -10.61
N TYR A 137 2.54 -1.74 -10.64
CA TYR A 137 1.79 -0.93 -9.68
C TYR A 137 0.94 -1.78 -8.74
N ILE A 138 1.14 -1.58 -7.44
CA ILE A 138 0.45 -2.30 -6.37
C ILE A 138 -0.28 -1.28 -5.50
N LEU A 139 -1.61 -1.36 -5.43
CA LEU A 139 -2.44 -0.53 -4.56
C LEU A 139 -2.87 -1.35 -3.34
N THR A 140 -2.58 -0.80 -2.16
CA THR A 140 -3.02 -1.31 -0.86
C THR A 140 -3.98 -0.32 -0.22
N SER A 141 -4.98 -0.84 0.51
CA SER A 141 -6.10 -0.02 1.02
C SER A 141 -6.48 -0.29 2.46
N GLY A 142 -5.83 -1.26 3.14
CA GLY A 142 -6.28 -1.76 4.44
C GLY A 142 -7.77 -2.05 4.43
N ASP A 143 -8.49 -1.46 5.39
CA ASP A 143 -9.93 -1.59 5.55
C ASP A 143 -10.72 -0.35 5.13
N ALA A 144 -10.13 0.50 4.28
CA ALA A 144 -10.74 1.71 3.77
C ALA A 144 -12.22 1.51 3.39
N GLN A 145 -13.11 2.30 3.99
CA GLN A 145 -14.55 2.22 3.75
C GLN A 145 -15.03 3.36 2.84
N SER A 146 -16.35 3.51 2.72
CA SER A 146 -16.98 4.39 1.73
C SER A 146 -16.44 5.82 1.72
N GLY A 147 -16.07 6.38 2.89
CA GLY A 147 -15.50 7.73 2.97
C GLY A 147 -14.22 7.83 2.13
N VAL A 148 -13.26 6.96 2.44
CA VAL A 148 -11.96 6.89 1.73
C VAL A 148 -12.16 6.55 0.24
N LEU A 149 -13.02 5.57 -0.07
CA LEU A 149 -13.23 5.10 -1.46
C LEU A 149 -13.91 6.15 -2.35
N SER A 150 -14.84 6.94 -1.78
CA SER A 150 -15.54 8.00 -2.52
C SER A 150 -14.64 9.22 -2.78
N ALA A 151 -13.81 9.60 -1.82
CA ALA A 151 -12.84 10.69 -1.95
C ALA A 151 -11.67 10.35 -2.88
N SER A 152 -11.37 9.06 -3.03
CA SER A 152 -10.28 8.57 -3.88
C SER A 152 -10.54 8.82 -5.37
N LEU A 153 -9.67 9.64 -5.96
CA LEU A 153 -9.68 9.97 -7.40
C LEU A 153 -8.74 9.09 -8.24
N ILE A 154 -8.06 8.10 -7.64
CA ILE A 154 -7.15 7.22 -8.38
C ILE A 154 -7.89 6.40 -9.45
N THR A 155 -7.22 6.22 -10.59
CA THR A 155 -7.70 5.46 -11.74
C THR A 155 -6.59 4.57 -12.29
N GLY A 156 -6.98 3.53 -13.01
CA GLY A 156 -6.08 2.55 -13.63
C GLY A 156 -5.40 2.97 -14.92
N PRO A 157 -4.62 2.04 -15.51
CA PRO A 157 -4.48 0.63 -15.09
C PRO A 157 -3.58 0.44 -13.85
N ILE A 158 -3.93 -0.53 -12.98
CA ILE A 158 -3.12 -0.96 -11.83
C ILE A 158 -2.92 -2.48 -11.91
N ASP A 159 -1.70 -2.99 -11.72
CA ASP A 159 -1.46 -4.43 -11.85
C ASP A 159 -2.10 -5.23 -10.71
N HIS A 160 -1.93 -4.76 -9.49
CA HIS A 160 -2.39 -5.45 -8.29
C HIS A 160 -3.14 -4.52 -7.36
N VAL A 161 -4.35 -4.93 -6.96
CA VAL A 161 -5.16 -4.20 -5.98
C VAL A 161 -5.55 -5.13 -4.85
N LEU A 162 -5.21 -4.78 -3.61
CA LEU A 162 -5.80 -5.40 -2.44
C LEU A 162 -7.21 -4.84 -2.25
N ILE A 163 -8.22 -5.72 -2.27
CA ILE A 163 -9.60 -5.32 -2.00
C ILE A 163 -9.72 -4.96 -0.51
N PRO A 164 -10.31 -3.79 -0.16
CA PRO A 164 -10.42 -3.35 1.22
C PRO A 164 -11.21 -4.30 2.11
N HIS A 165 -10.93 -4.29 3.41
CA HIS A 165 -11.78 -4.88 4.46
C HIS A 165 -12.11 -6.34 4.20
N HIS A 166 -11.10 -7.08 3.76
CA HIS A 166 -11.19 -8.47 3.35
C HIS A 166 -12.26 -8.73 2.26
N GLY A 167 -12.65 -7.73 1.47
CA GLY A 167 -13.71 -7.84 0.48
C GLY A 167 -15.11 -7.77 1.07
N SER A 168 -15.28 -7.25 2.28
CA SER A 168 -16.59 -6.92 2.84
C SER A 168 -17.32 -5.89 1.97
N PRO A 169 -18.64 -5.99 1.78
CA PRO A 169 -19.39 -5.03 0.98
C PRO A 169 -19.32 -3.63 1.60
N ALA A 170 -19.09 -2.61 0.78
CA ALA A 170 -19.13 -1.22 1.19
C ALA A 170 -19.75 -0.36 0.09
N PRO A 171 -20.45 0.74 0.43
CA PRO A 171 -20.85 1.72 -0.57
C PRO A 171 -19.63 2.21 -1.36
N ASN A 172 -19.84 2.50 -2.65
CA ASN A 172 -18.81 2.93 -3.59
C ASN A 172 -17.69 1.94 -3.93
N LEU A 173 -17.62 0.77 -3.27
CA LEU A 173 -16.60 -0.25 -3.55
C LEU A 173 -16.60 -0.69 -5.01
N LYS A 174 -17.77 -1.04 -5.57
CA LYS A 174 -17.89 -1.45 -6.99
C LYS A 174 -17.34 -0.39 -7.93
N SER A 175 -17.85 0.85 -7.83
CA SER A 175 -17.43 1.94 -8.69
C SER A 175 -15.95 2.29 -8.52
N TRP A 176 -15.41 2.16 -7.31
CA TRP A 176 -14.00 2.38 -7.05
C TRP A 176 -13.15 1.31 -7.74
N LEU A 177 -13.42 0.02 -7.52
CA LEU A 177 -12.71 -1.10 -8.16
C LEU A 177 -12.76 -1.01 -9.69
N SER A 178 -13.92 -0.68 -10.27
CA SER A 178 -14.06 -0.54 -11.73
C SER A 178 -13.15 0.55 -12.33
N ARG A 179 -12.90 1.65 -11.60
CA ARG A 179 -12.01 2.73 -12.09
C ARG A 179 -10.53 2.35 -12.06
N LEU A 180 -10.14 1.38 -11.24
CA LEU A 180 -8.75 0.95 -11.11
C LEU A 180 -8.28 0.06 -12.27
N GLN A 181 -9.22 -0.50 -13.04
CA GLN A 181 -8.92 -1.39 -14.18
C GLN A 181 -7.84 -2.42 -13.81
N ALA A 182 -8.03 -3.08 -12.66
CA ALA A 182 -6.97 -3.87 -12.07
C ALA A 182 -6.73 -5.16 -12.86
N ARG A 183 -5.46 -5.51 -13.08
CA ARG A 183 -5.11 -6.81 -13.70
C ARG A 183 -5.33 -7.98 -12.75
N THR A 184 -5.16 -7.78 -11.45
CA THR A 184 -5.33 -8.80 -10.42
C THR A 184 -5.84 -8.18 -9.14
N PHE A 185 -6.88 -8.80 -8.57
CA PHE A 185 -7.40 -8.44 -7.26
C PHE A 185 -6.90 -9.44 -6.22
N TRP A 186 -6.54 -8.93 -5.04
CA TRP A 186 -6.14 -9.72 -3.89
C TRP A 186 -7.16 -9.53 -2.78
N VAL A 187 -7.45 -10.59 -2.02
CA VAL A 187 -8.36 -10.51 -0.88
C VAL A 187 -7.73 -11.23 0.30
N ALA A 188 -7.56 -10.52 1.41
CA ALA A 188 -6.95 -11.04 2.64
C ALA A 188 -7.91 -11.97 3.43
N ARG A 189 -8.52 -12.95 2.77
CA ARG A 189 -9.33 -14.00 3.42
C ARG A 189 -9.38 -15.28 2.62
N LYS A 190 -9.84 -16.35 3.26
CA LYS A 190 -10.16 -17.62 2.59
C LYS A 190 -11.44 -17.47 1.77
N LYS A 191 -11.59 -18.32 0.76
CA LYS A 191 -12.81 -18.40 -0.07
C LYS A 191 -14.03 -18.75 0.78
N PRO A 192 -15.26 -18.36 0.37
CA PRO A 192 -15.61 -17.57 -0.83
C PRO A 192 -15.84 -16.08 -0.51
N LEU A 193 -15.59 -15.15 -1.45
CA LEU A 193 -15.98 -13.72 -1.33
C LEU A 193 -17.45 -13.55 -0.88
N PRO A 194 -17.78 -12.49 -0.12
CA PRO A 194 -19.19 -12.17 0.16
C PRO A 194 -19.99 -12.08 -1.15
N PRO A 195 -21.22 -12.62 -1.19
CA PRO A 195 -22.03 -12.65 -2.41
C PRO A 195 -22.15 -11.28 -3.08
N GLU A 196 -22.38 -10.22 -2.31
CA GLU A 196 -22.53 -8.85 -2.81
C GLU A 196 -21.24 -8.37 -3.50
N THR A 197 -20.08 -8.61 -2.89
CA THR A 197 -18.78 -8.28 -3.47
C THR A 197 -18.47 -9.13 -4.70
N SER A 198 -18.83 -10.41 -4.68
CA SER A 198 -18.63 -11.31 -5.82
C SER A 198 -19.43 -10.89 -7.06
N LEU A 199 -20.61 -10.27 -6.87
CA LEU A 199 -21.44 -9.73 -7.95
C LEU A 199 -20.87 -8.43 -8.56
N PHE A 200 -19.93 -7.76 -7.88
CA PHE A 200 -19.32 -6.51 -8.38
C PHE A 200 -18.19 -6.77 -9.36
N LEU A 201 -17.52 -7.90 -9.21
CA LEU A 201 -16.44 -8.33 -10.09
C LEU A 201 -17.06 -8.97 -11.32
N GLN A 202 -16.67 -8.53 -12.51
CA GLN A 202 -17.13 -9.18 -13.74
C GLN A 202 -16.69 -10.65 -13.71
N PRO A 203 -17.39 -11.58 -14.39
CA PRO A 203 -16.98 -12.98 -14.45
C PRO A 203 -15.52 -13.17 -14.89
N GLN A 204 -15.05 -12.31 -15.79
CA GLN A 204 -13.64 -12.24 -16.21
C GLN A 204 -12.70 -11.77 -15.10
N ASP A 205 -13.12 -10.85 -14.23
CA ASP A 205 -12.33 -10.36 -13.08
C ASP A 205 -12.24 -11.41 -11.96
N ILE A 206 -13.25 -12.27 -11.79
CA ILE A 206 -13.27 -13.35 -10.78
C ILE A 206 -12.11 -14.32 -10.97
N ASN A 207 -11.74 -14.62 -12.22
CA ASN A 207 -10.59 -15.48 -12.52
C ASN A 207 -9.24 -14.85 -12.12
N HIS A 208 -9.23 -13.55 -11.89
CA HIS A 208 -8.07 -12.77 -11.45
C HIS A 208 -8.12 -12.40 -9.97
N VAL A 209 -9.05 -12.96 -9.19
CA VAL A 209 -9.08 -12.81 -7.73
C VAL A 209 -8.19 -13.87 -7.07
N LYS A 210 -7.26 -13.42 -6.23
CA LYS A 210 -6.39 -14.25 -5.39
C LYS A 210 -6.79 -14.11 -3.92
N TYR A 211 -6.80 -15.23 -3.21
CA TYR A 211 -7.23 -15.34 -1.82
C TYR A 211 -6.06 -15.67 -0.90
N HIS A 212 -6.26 -15.46 0.40
CA HIS A 212 -5.35 -15.98 1.42
C HIS A 212 -5.18 -17.49 1.26
N GLY A 213 -3.92 -17.95 1.23
CA GLY A 213 -3.57 -19.37 1.11
C GLY A 213 -3.56 -19.91 -0.32
N ASP A 214 -3.99 -19.13 -1.32
CA ASP A 214 -3.64 -19.46 -2.70
C ASP A 214 -2.10 -19.47 -2.80
N ASN A 215 -1.50 -20.46 -3.47
CA ASN A 215 -0.04 -20.53 -3.65
C ASN A 215 0.44 -19.25 -4.34
N ILE A 216 0.93 -18.30 -3.54
CA ILE A 216 1.61 -17.12 -4.03
C ILE A 216 3.00 -17.62 -4.39
N ASN A 217 3.14 -18.14 -5.61
CA ASN A 217 4.43 -17.99 -6.26
C ASN A 217 4.73 -16.50 -6.18
N VAL A 218 5.79 -16.17 -5.43
CA VAL A 218 6.55 -14.94 -5.55
C VAL A 218 6.36 -14.45 -6.98
N LEU A 219 5.90 -13.21 -7.17
CA LEU A 219 5.98 -12.55 -8.47
C LEU A 219 7.47 -12.43 -8.81
N THR A 220 8.09 -13.54 -9.19
CA THR A 220 9.40 -13.59 -9.78
C THR A 220 9.15 -13.13 -11.19
N ILE A 221 9.11 -11.81 -11.37
CA ILE A 221 9.20 -11.21 -12.69
C ILE A 221 10.63 -11.53 -13.17
N GLN A 222 10.81 -12.71 -13.74
CA GLN A 222 11.98 -13.01 -14.54
C GLN A 222 11.89 -12.08 -15.75
N GLN A 223 12.67 -10.99 -15.74
CA GLN A 223 12.98 -10.31 -16.99
C GLN A 223 13.66 -11.35 -17.88
N GLN A 224 13.04 -11.67 -19.02
CA GLN A 224 13.80 -12.08 -20.18
C GLN A 224 14.68 -10.89 -20.53
N PHE A 225 15.93 -10.92 -20.08
CA PHE A 225 16.97 -10.13 -20.71
C PHE A 225 17.23 -10.79 -22.06
N GLU A 226 16.76 -10.16 -23.14
CA GLU A 226 17.35 -10.43 -24.45
C GLU A 226 18.81 -9.96 -24.37
N ASP A 227 19.70 -10.95 -24.36
CA ASP A 227 21.14 -10.80 -24.38
C ASP A 227 21.53 -10.11 -25.70
N THR A 228 21.77 -8.80 -25.64
CA THR A 228 22.53 -8.10 -26.68
C THR A 228 23.93 -7.87 -26.14
N GLN A 229 24.77 -8.87 -26.38
CA GLN A 229 26.22 -8.82 -26.20
C GLN A 229 26.83 -7.67 -27.01
N ASP A 230 27.57 -6.77 -26.34
CA ASP A 230 28.82 -6.21 -26.89
C ASP A 230 29.80 -5.90 -25.72
N PRO A 231 30.85 -6.71 -25.52
CA PRO A 231 31.72 -6.61 -24.34
C PRO A 231 32.85 -5.57 -24.46
N ARG A 232 32.73 -4.52 -25.27
CA ARG A 232 33.79 -3.53 -25.44
C ARG A 232 33.29 -2.09 -25.45
N ARG A 233 33.21 -1.49 -24.26
CA ARG A 233 33.52 -0.05 -24.02
C ARG A 233 33.49 0.27 -22.53
N ILE A 234 34.66 0.55 -21.96
CA ILE A 234 34.78 1.49 -20.84
C ILE A 234 35.15 2.85 -21.48
N PRO A 235 34.44 3.94 -21.14
CA PRO A 235 35.17 5.00 -20.44
C PRO A 235 34.39 5.72 -19.32
N SER A 236 35.21 6.16 -18.36
CA SER A 236 35.11 7.27 -17.40
C SER A 236 34.01 8.34 -17.50
N GLN A 237 33.48 8.67 -16.32
CA GLN A 237 33.00 9.98 -15.78
C GLN A 237 32.04 10.90 -16.60
N ILE A 238 31.15 11.55 -15.81
CA ILE A 238 30.33 12.79 -16.03
C ILE A 238 28.96 12.58 -16.75
N PRO A 239 27.88 13.36 -16.48
CA PRO A 239 27.21 13.78 -15.23
C PRO A 239 25.72 13.35 -15.20
N CYS A 240 25.00 13.76 -14.15
CA CYS A 240 23.53 13.78 -14.08
C CYS A 240 22.93 14.49 -15.31
N GLN A 241 22.28 13.74 -16.20
CA GLN A 241 21.31 14.25 -17.17
C GLN A 241 20.08 13.35 -17.20
N ILE A 242 18.93 14.02 -17.20
CA ILE A 242 17.58 13.47 -17.12
C ILE A 242 17.17 12.98 -18.53
N PRO A 243 16.76 11.71 -18.72
CA PRO A 243 16.10 11.31 -19.95
C PRO A 243 14.70 11.93 -20.03
N ARG A 244 14.45 12.68 -21.10
CA ARG A 244 13.12 13.15 -21.49
C ARG A 244 12.36 12.01 -22.16
N GLU A 245 11.40 11.42 -21.45
CA GLU A 245 10.22 10.81 -22.06
C GLU A 245 8.97 11.45 -21.47
N LYS A 246 8.55 12.54 -22.12
CA LYS A 246 7.31 13.27 -21.88
C LYS A 246 6.25 12.72 -22.82
N HIS A 247 5.38 11.79 -22.38
CA HIS A 247 3.99 11.82 -22.87
C HIS A 247 2.93 11.11 -22.02
N GLU A 248 3.25 10.11 -21.19
CA GLU A 248 2.18 9.35 -20.49
C GLU A 248 1.82 9.91 -19.09
N LEU A 249 2.73 10.61 -18.41
CA LEU A 249 2.48 11.11 -17.03
C LEU A 249 1.75 12.47 -16.95
N SER A 250 1.64 13.21 -18.06
CA SER A 250 1.00 14.53 -18.05
C SER A 250 -0.54 14.45 -17.92
N LEU A 251 -1.16 13.35 -18.35
CA LEU A 251 -2.60 13.12 -18.28
C LEU A 251 -3.09 12.86 -16.85
N LEU A 252 -2.26 12.25 -16.00
CA LEU A 252 -2.53 12.05 -14.57
C LEU A 252 -2.32 13.35 -13.74
N LEU A 253 -1.38 14.21 -14.16
CA LEU A 253 -1.06 15.46 -13.46
C LEU A 253 -2.00 16.62 -13.78
N HIS A 254 -2.56 16.69 -15.00
CA HIS A 254 -3.42 17.81 -15.42
C HIS A 254 -4.80 17.85 -14.73
N ARG A 255 -5.19 16.79 -14.00
CA ARG A 255 -6.40 16.77 -13.16
C ARG A 255 -6.16 17.18 -11.70
N PHE A 256 -4.91 17.20 -11.23
CA PHE A 256 -4.59 17.55 -9.83
C PHE A 256 -4.39 19.05 -9.60
N GLN A 257 -3.96 19.83 -10.61
CA GLN A 257 -3.68 21.26 -10.42
C GLN A 257 -4.91 22.18 -10.55
N ASN A 258 -5.99 21.74 -11.22
CA ASN A 258 -7.20 22.56 -11.39
C ASN A 258 -8.16 22.56 -10.18
N PHE A 259 -7.88 21.77 -9.13
CA PHE A 259 -8.78 21.67 -7.98
C PHE A 259 -8.49 22.68 -6.88
N ARG A 260 -7.25 23.16 -6.74
CA ARG A 260 -6.93 24.21 -5.74
C ARG A 260 -7.60 25.55 -6.05
N PHE A 261 -7.82 25.85 -7.33
CA PHE A 261 -8.46 27.11 -7.75
C PHE A 261 -10.00 27.11 -7.59
N ARG A 262 -10.66 25.93 -7.57
CA ARG A 262 -12.13 25.84 -7.44
C ARG A 262 -12.64 25.74 -6.00
N LEU A 263 -11.79 25.37 -5.04
CA LEU A 263 -12.16 25.36 -3.62
C LEU A 263 -12.08 26.76 -2.98
N GLU A 264 -11.17 27.62 -3.43
CA GLU A 264 -11.05 29.00 -2.95
C GLU A 264 -12.21 29.91 -3.40
N GLN A 265 -12.98 29.51 -4.42
CA GLN A 265 -14.13 30.27 -4.91
C GLN A 265 -15.48 29.86 -4.27
N LYS A 266 -15.53 28.76 -3.51
CA LYS A 266 -16.78 28.28 -2.87
C LYS A 266 -16.90 28.55 -1.37
N ILE A 267 -15.89 29.14 -0.75
CA ILE A 267 -15.92 29.53 0.68
C ILE A 267 -16.29 31.03 0.85
N GLY A 268 -16.55 31.75 -0.26
CA GLY A 268 -16.81 33.19 -0.27
C GLY A 268 -18.28 33.66 -0.22
N GLU A 269 -19.28 32.77 -0.27
CA GLU A 269 -20.69 33.19 -0.27
C GLU A 269 -21.48 32.50 0.86
N SER A 270 -21.65 33.23 1.97
CA SER A 270 -22.64 32.93 3.00
C SER A 270 -23.93 33.70 2.69
N PRO A 271 -25.12 33.07 2.67
CA PRO A 271 -26.36 33.82 2.54
C PRO A 271 -26.82 34.38 3.90
N LYS A 272 -27.28 35.63 3.88
CA LYS A 272 -28.11 36.28 4.90
C LYS A 272 -29.52 35.71 4.88
#